data_AF-A0AAP3Z2S9-F1
#
_entry.id   AF-A0AAP3Z2S9-F1
#
_cell.length_a   1.000
_cell.length_b   1.000
_cell.length_c   1.000
_cell.angle_alpha   90.00
_cell.angle_beta   90.00
_cell.angle_gamma   90.00
#
_symmetry.space_group_name_H-M   'P 1'
#
loop_
_entity.id
_entity.type
_entity.pdbx_description
1 polymer ?
#
loop_
_entity_poly.entity_id
_entity_poly.type
_entity_poly.pdbx_seq_one_letter_code
_entity_poly.pdbx_strand_id
1 'polypeptide(L)'
;MKIKTLVMAMVSVLTVGTFASMNQVKASADTTMPVYRLYNHYTGEHFYTKNKAEQQQLLTHGWNYEGIGWYSATSGAPVYRVYNPNSVGGDHYYTMSKYEAQSLVSKGWRWDDKGQPVFYSAGNSNLYVAYNPNAQSGSHNYTSNTFEQNTLLSKGWIYGKVAWKTMGTNPTTPPKPPVQKYKYLSWISVDGVRKFTKLCDTMSEADSWGDKMMNSDEVIELGYDHSIRYGVEPVEVN
;
A
#
# COMPACT_ATOMS: atom_id res chain seq x y z
N MET A 1 2.82 29.11 -1.85
CA MET A 1 2.73 28.65 -0.45
C MET A 1 3.45 27.30 -0.36
N LYS A 2 4.61 27.24 0.30
CA LYS A 2 5.46 26.03 0.31
C LYS A 2 4.82 24.98 1.23
N ILE A 3 4.26 23.91 0.66
CA ILE A 3 3.72 22.78 1.42
C ILE A 3 4.92 22.06 2.04
N LYS A 4 5.08 22.20 3.35
CA LYS A 4 6.11 21.50 4.10
C LYS A 4 5.73 20.02 4.13
N THR A 5 6.51 19.18 3.46
CA THR A 5 6.47 17.72 3.60
C THR A 5 6.73 17.39 5.07
N LEU A 6 5.68 16.95 5.78
CA LEU A 6 5.81 16.46 7.14
C LEU A 6 6.47 15.09 7.09
N VAL A 7 7.79 15.06 7.19
CA VAL A 7 8.53 13.82 7.47
C VAL A 7 8.09 13.37 8.86
N MET A 8 7.18 12.39 8.93
CA MET A 8 6.83 11.71 10.18
C MET A 8 8.02 10.84 10.60
N ALA A 9 8.99 11.46 11.26
CA ALA A 9 9.94 10.77 12.10
C ALA A 9 9.17 10.19 13.30
N MET A 10 8.88 8.89 13.25
CA MET A 10 8.35 8.15 14.39
C MET A 10 9.45 8.09 15.43
N VAL A 11 9.29 8.86 16.50
CA VAL A 11 10.16 8.83 17.68
C VAL A 11 10.12 7.40 18.22
N SER A 12 11.25 6.71 18.11
CA SER A 12 11.49 5.45 18.79
C SER A 12 11.63 5.76 20.28
N VAL A 13 10.53 5.65 21.01
CA VAL A 13 10.59 5.64 22.47
C VAL A 13 11.15 4.27 22.86
N LEU A 14 12.45 4.23 23.20
CA LEU A 14 13.02 3.15 24.01
C LEU A 14 12.44 3.30 25.43
N THR A 15 11.34 2.62 25.71
CA THR A 15 10.94 2.32 27.09
C THR A 15 11.64 1.03 27.51
N VAL A 16 12.61 1.16 28.42
CA VAL A 16 13.07 0.03 29.24
C VAL A 16 11.92 -0.33 30.18
N GLY A 17 11.03 -1.19 29.70
CA GLY A 17 9.91 -1.72 30.46
C GLY A 17 10.28 -3.07 31.07
N THR A 18 10.19 -3.17 32.39
CA THR A 18 10.25 -4.40 33.16
C THR A 18 9.35 -5.48 32.53
N PHE A 19 9.94 -6.62 32.15
CA PHE A 19 9.21 -7.78 31.66
C PHE A 19 8.42 -8.39 32.83
N ALA A 20 7.16 -7.96 33.00
CA ALA A 20 6.19 -8.79 33.69
C ALA A 20 5.92 -9.99 32.79
N SER A 21 6.20 -11.21 33.27
CA SER A 21 5.91 -12.46 32.57
C SER A 21 4.43 -12.52 32.21
N MET A 22 4.10 -12.15 30.98
CA MET A 22 2.82 -12.47 30.37
C MET A 22 2.78 -13.98 30.20
N ASN A 23 1.80 -14.61 30.85
CA ASN A 23 1.45 -16.00 30.61
C ASN A 23 1.39 -16.24 29.10
N GLN A 24 2.34 -17.03 28.61
CA GLN A 24 2.34 -17.56 27.26
C GLN A 24 1.08 -18.40 27.11
N VAL A 25 0.01 -17.80 26.61
CA VAL A 25 -1.15 -18.54 26.13
C VAL A 25 -0.62 -19.37 24.96
N LYS A 26 -0.36 -20.64 25.20
CA LYS A 26 -0.03 -21.60 24.14
C LYS A 26 -1.17 -21.54 23.13
N ALA A 27 -0.88 -21.04 21.93
CA ALA A 27 -1.80 -21.07 20.82
C ALA A 27 -2.27 -22.52 20.60
N SER A 28 -3.59 -22.72 20.56
CA SER A 28 -4.17 -23.99 20.13
C SER A 28 -3.74 -24.27 18.70
N ALA A 29 -3.33 -25.50 18.41
CA ALA A 29 -2.93 -25.93 17.08
C ALA A 29 -4.09 -25.78 16.06
N ASP A 30 -3.73 -25.24 14.89
CA ASP A 30 -4.32 -25.45 13.57
C ASP A 30 -5.77 -25.04 13.28
N THR A 31 -6.08 -23.75 13.44
CA THR A 31 -6.94 -23.11 12.43
C THR A 31 -6.28 -21.86 11.93
N THR A 32 -6.01 -21.84 10.63
CA THR A 32 -5.46 -20.67 9.94
C THR A 32 -6.54 -20.05 9.07
N MET A 33 -6.47 -18.73 8.90
CA MET A 33 -7.37 -17.99 8.01
C MET A 33 -6.55 -17.36 6.89
N PRO A 34 -6.95 -17.52 5.61
CA PRO A 34 -6.27 -16.84 4.52
C PRO A 34 -6.47 -15.33 4.66
N VAL A 35 -5.39 -14.57 4.47
CA VAL A 35 -5.45 -13.12 4.28
C VAL A 35 -5.26 -12.84 2.80
N TYR A 36 -6.32 -12.36 2.17
CA TYR A 36 -6.36 -11.96 0.77
C TYR A 36 -5.59 -10.66 0.59
N ARG A 37 -4.71 -10.62 -0.40
CA ARG A 37 -3.99 -9.42 -0.85
C ARG A 37 -4.67 -8.87 -2.10
N LEU A 38 -5.03 -7.60 -2.07
CA LEU A 38 -5.58 -6.87 -3.20
C LEU A 38 -4.72 -5.64 -3.48
N TYR A 39 -4.59 -5.29 -4.76
CA TYR A 39 -3.82 -4.15 -5.22
C TYR A 39 -4.71 -3.15 -5.97
N ASN A 40 -4.58 -1.87 -5.63
CA ASN A 40 -5.21 -0.77 -6.36
C ASN A 40 -4.17 -0.10 -7.25
N HIS A 41 -4.27 -0.29 -8.56
CA HIS A 41 -3.33 0.28 -9.52
C HIS A 41 -3.44 1.80 -9.68
N TYR A 42 -4.55 2.41 -9.26
CA TYR A 42 -4.73 3.86 -9.35
C TYR A 42 -3.94 4.57 -8.25
N THR A 43 -3.89 3.99 -7.05
CA THR A 43 -3.27 4.62 -5.87
C THR A 43 -1.94 3.98 -5.48
N GLY A 44 -1.66 2.75 -5.92
CA GLY A 44 -0.52 1.96 -5.47
C GLY A 44 -0.76 1.21 -4.15
N GLU A 45 -1.95 1.35 -3.57
CA GLU A 45 -2.32 0.74 -2.29
C GLU A 45 -2.42 -0.78 -2.36
N HIS A 46 -1.98 -1.43 -1.29
CA HIS A 46 -2.34 -2.82 -1.02
C HIS A 46 -3.34 -2.90 0.12
N PHE A 47 -4.32 -3.78 -0.04
CA PHE A 47 -5.33 -4.04 0.96
C PHE A 47 -5.31 -5.51 1.35
N TYR A 48 -5.36 -5.74 2.66
CA TYR A 48 -5.26 -7.06 3.28
C TYR A 48 -6.50 -7.34 4.13
N THR A 49 -7.16 -8.45 3.84
CA THR A 49 -8.37 -8.86 4.55
C THR A 49 -8.55 -10.36 4.63
N LYS A 50 -9.07 -10.85 5.76
CA LYS A 50 -9.59 -12.21 5.90
C LYS A 50 -11.07 -12.33 5.50
N ASN A 51 -11.76 -11.19 5.31
CA ASN A 51 -13.18 -11.15 5.00
C ASN A 51 -13.39 -11.32 3.49
N LYS A 52 -14.01 -12.45 3.10
CA LYS A 52 -14.30 -12.75 1.70
C LYS A 52 -15.27 -11.74 1.08
N ALA A 53 -16.25 -11.24 1.83
CA ALA A 53 -17.21 -10.25 1.31
C ALA A 53 -16.54 -8.90 1.04
N GLU A 54 -15.64 -8.46 1.91
CA GLU A 54 -14.83 -7.24 1.71
C GLU A 54 -13.93 -7.38 0.47
N GLN A 55 -13.27 -8.53 0.30
CA GLN A 55 -12.54 -8.83 -0.91
C GLN A 55 -13.43 -8.71 -2.16
N GLN A 56 -14.61 -9.34 -2.17
CA GLN A 56 -15.51 -9.29 -3.33
C GLN A 56 -15.97 -7.87 -3.63
N GLN A 57 -16.28 -7.07 -2.60
CA GLN A 57 -16.62 -5.67 -2.79
C GLN A 57 -15.46 -4.89 -3.41
N LEU A 58 -14.22 -5.08 -2.96
CA LEU A 58 -13.08 -4.38 -3.56
C LEU A 58 -12.86 -4.78 -5.03
N LEU A 59 -13.09 -6.04 -5.39
CA LEU A 59 -13.06 -6.48 -6.79
C LEU A 59 -14.09 -5.74 -7.64
N THR A 60 -15.32 -5.52 -7.15
CA THR A 60 -16.32 -4.74 -7.89
C THR A 60 -15.95 -3.26 -8.03
N HIS A 61 -15.05 -2.75 -7.18
CA HIS A 61 -14.51 -1.40 -7.25
C HIS A 61 -13.17 -1.32 -7.99
N GLY A 62 -12.80 -2.37 -8.75
CA GLY A 62 -11.64 -2.36 -9.64
C GLY A 62 -10.30 -2.68 -8.99
N TRP A 63 -10.29 -3.19 -7.75
CA TRP A 63 -9.06 -3.71 -7.15
C TRP A 63 -8.69 -5.06 -7.78
N ASN A 64 -7.39 -5.31 -7.91
CA ASN A 64 -6.87 -6.56 -8.45
C ASN A 64 -6.59 -7.54 -7.31
N TYR A 65 -7.18 -8.73 -7.35
CA TYR A 65 -6.83 -9.79 -6.41
C TYR A 65 -5.52 -10.45 -6.80
N GLU A 66 -4.53 -10.40 -5.90
CA GLU A 66 -3.20 -10.95 -6.14
C GLU A 66 -3.02 -12.35 -5.54
N GLY A 67 -3.96 -12.82 -4.74
CA GLY A 67 -3.86 -14.12 -4.07
C GLY A 67 -3.89 -14.02 -2.54
N ILE A 68 -3.55 -15.14 -1.91
CA ILE A 68 -3.38 -15.20 -0.46
C ILE A 68 -1.98 -14.67 -0.13
N GLY A 69 -1.89 -13.55 0.59
CA GLY A 69 -0.61 -12.99 1.01
C GLY A 69 0.05 -13.80 2.12
N TRP A 70 -0.74 -14.25 3.09
CA TRP A 70 -0.30 -15.16 4.17
C TRP A 70 -1.50 -15.81 4.86
N TYR A 71 -1.21 -16.73 5.77
CA TYR A 71 -2.18 -17.33 6.67
C TYR A 71 -2.06 -16.72 8.08
N SER A 72 -3.13 -16.09 8.54
CA SER A 72 -3.27 -15.58 9.91
C SER A 72 -3.66 -16.71 10.85
N ALA A 73 -3.32 -16.58 12.13
CA ALA A 73 -3.96 -17.39 13.16
C ALA A 73 -5.38 -16.90 13.46
N THR A 74 -6.21 -17.75 14.05
CA THR A 74 -7.55 -17.39 14.56
C THR A 74 -7.49 -16.71 15.93
N SER A 75 -6.38 -16.83 16.65
CA SER A 75 -6.08 -16.18 17.92
C SER A 75 -4.58 -15.87 18.02
N GLY A 76 -4.20 -14.92 18.89
CA GLY A 76 -2.81 -14.49 19.05
C GLY A 76 -2.71 -13.01 19.39
N ALA A 77 -1.57 -12.39 19.07
CA ALA A 77 -1.41 -10.95 19.22
C ALA A 77 -2.28 -10.22 18.19
N PRO A 78 -3.13 -9.26 18.59
CA PRO A 78 -4.05 -8.61 17.67
C PRO A 78 -3.30 -7.72 16.68
N VAL A 79 -3.77 -7.68 15.43
CA VAL A 79 -3.38 -6.66 14.44
C VAL A 79 -4.61 -5.80 14.14
N TYR A 80 -4.42 -4.50 14.25
CA TYR A 80 -5.44 -3.48 13.99
C TYR A 80 -5.19 -2.83 12.64
N ARG A 81 -6.26 -2.37 12.00
CA ARG A 81 -6.23 -1.59 10.76
C ARG A 81 -6.85 -0.22 11.02
N VAL A 82 -6.22 0.82 10.50
CA VAL A 82 -6.75 2.19 10.51
C VAL A 82 -6.69 2.77 9.10
N TYR A 83 -7.68 3.59 8.78
CA TYR A 83 -7.83 4.22 7.48
C TYR A 83 -7.55 5.72 7.55
N ASN A 84 -6.72 6.23 6.66
CA ASN A 84 -6.50 7.66 6.48
C ASN A 84 -7.39 8.21 5.37
N PRO A 85 -8.50 8.91 5.69
CA PRO A 85 -9.36 9.52 4.68
C PRO A 85 -8.74 10.76 4.01
N ASN A 86 -7.65 11.31 4.59
CA ASN A 86 -7.03 12.54 4.11
C ASN A 86 -5.88 12.28 3.11
N SER A 87 -5.49 11.01 2.93
CA SER A 87 -4.57 10.59 1.87
C SER A 87 -5.27 10.59 0.52
N VAL A 88 -4.59 11.00 -0.55
CA VAL A 88 -5.13 10.93 -1.91
C VAL A 88 -5.41 9.46 -2.25
N GLY A 89 -6.67 9.12 -2.52
CA GLY A 89 -7.10 7.74 -2.75
C GLY A 89 -7.24 6.86 -1.50
N GLY A 90 -6.98 7.42 -0.32
CA GLY A 90 -7.02 6.72 0.97
C GLY A 90 -5.78 5.83 1.21
N ASP A 91 -5.46 5.58 2.48
CA ASP A 91 -4.35 4.70 2.90
C ASP A 91 -4.77 3.85 4.10
N HIS A 92 -4.33 2.59 4.13
CA HIS A 92 -4.57 1.67 5.23
C HIS A 92 -3.28 1.30 5.92
N TYR A 93 -3.22 1.53 7.23
CA TYR A 93 -2.09 1.15 8.06
C TYR A 93 -2.46 0.01 9.01
N TYR A 94 -1.55 -0.95 9.14
CA TYR A 94 -1.71 -2.13 9.98
C TYR A 94 -0.65 -2.17 11.07
N THR A 95 -1.09 -2.38 12.31
CA THR A 95 -0.19 -2.43 13.47
C THR A 95 -0.67 -3.37 14.56
N MET A 96 0.27 -3.98 15.28
CA MET A 96 -0.02 -4.72 16.52
C MET A 96 -0.22 -3.79 17.74
N SER A 97 0.16 -2.52 17.62
CA SER A 97 0.04 -1.55 18.71
C SER A 97 -1.31 -0.83 18.65
N LYS A 98 -2.23 -1.21 19.55
CA LYS A 98 -3.49 -0.49 19.71
C LYS A 98 -3.26 1.00 20.04
N TYR A 99 -2.21 1.30 20.81
CA TYR A 99 -1.84 2.67 21.16
C TYR A 99 -1.40 3.49 19.94
N GLU A 100 -0.64 2.90 19.02
CA GLU A 100 -0.23 3.55 17.78
C GLU A 100 -1.46 3.86 16.90
N ALA A 101 -2.33 2.87 16.71
CA ALA A 101 -3.58 3.05 15.98
C ALA A 101 -4.47 4.14 16.62
N GLN A 102 -4.59 4.16 17.95
CA GLN A 102 -5.30 5.21 18.69
C GLN A 102 -4.68 6.59 18.45
N SER A 103 -3.34 6.69 18.41
CA SER A 103 -2.64 7.96 18.11
C SER A 103 -2.94 8.44 16.69
N LEU A 104 -2.95 7.55 15.69
CA LEU A 104 -3.34 7.91 14.32
C LEU A 104 -4.80 8.37 14.26
N VAL A 105 -5.71 7.68 14.95
CA VAL A 105 -7.12 8.08 15.03
C VAL A 105 -7.28 9.46 15.68
N SER A 106 -6.51 9.77 16.72
CA SER A 106 -6.50 11.11 17.33
C SER A 106 -6.02 12.22 16.37
N LYS A 107 -5.31 11.84 15.30
CA LYS A 107 -4.82 12.72 14.23
C LYS A 107 -5.75 12.74 13.01
N GLY A 108 -6.97 12.21 13.12
CA GLY A 108 -7.98 12.26 12.06
C GLY A 108 -8.08 11.00 11.19
N TRP A 109 -7.34 9.93 11.53
CA TRP A 109 -7.58 8.61 10.92
C TRP A 109 -8.85 7.98 11.50
N ARG A 110 -9.34 6.93 10.85
CA ARG A 110 -10.54 6.20 11.27
C ARG A 110 -10.19 4.77 11.64
N TRP A 111 -10.88 4.26 12.67
CA TRP A 111 -10.83 2.83 12.97
C TRP A 111 -11.56 2.04 11.89
N ASP A 112 -10.92 0.98 11.41
CA ASP A 112 -11.60 -0.08 10.68
C ASP A 112 -12.11 -1.15 11.65
N ASP A 113 -13.09 -1.93 11.21
CA ASP A 113 -13.72 -3.01 11.98
C ASP A 113 -14.14 -2.58 13.40
N LYS A 114 -14.56 -1.32 13.55
CA LYS A 114 -14.94 -0.69 14.82
C LYS A 114 -13.83 -0.82 15.90
N GLY A 115 -12.57 -0.84 15.49
CA GLY A 115 -11.40 -0.94 16.36
C GLY A 115 -11.12 -2.37 16.88
N GLN A 116 -11.77 -3.38 16.30
CA GLN A 116 -11.49 -4.77 16.57
C GLN A 116 -10.29 -5.28 15.74
N PRO A 117 -9.63 -6.38 16.16
CA PRO A 117 -8.52 -6.95 15.40
C PRO A 117 -8.97 -7.52 14.05
N VAL A 118 -8.36 -7.04 12.96
CA VAL A 118 -8.64 -7.55 11.61
C VAL A 118 -8.02 -8.92 11.36
N PHE A 119 -6.93 -9.26 12.05
CA PHE A 119 -6.31 -10.59 12.08
C PHE A 119 -5.37 -10.73 13.29
N TYR A 120 -4.78 -11.92 13.48
CA TYR A 120 -3.94 -12.23 14.64
C TYR A 120 -2.55 -12.72 14.21
N SER A 121 -1.54 -12.19 14.87
CA SER A 121 -0.16 -12.61 14.77
C SER A 121 0.12 -13.79 15.69
N ALA A 122 0.57 -14.89 15.11
CA ALA A 122 1.11 -16.07 15.78
C ALA A 122 1.99 -16.86 14.77
N GLY A 123 2.61 -17.95 15.23
CA GLY A 123 3.50 -18.76 14.39
C GLY A 123 4.93 -18.20 14.32
N ASN A 124 5.72 -18.74 13.40
CA ASN A 124 7.18 -18.50 13.35
C ASN A 124 7.63 -17.72 12.12
N SER A 125 6.78 -17.57 11.10
CA SER A 125 7.12 -16.91 9.84
C SER A 125 7.04 -15.39 9.99
N ASN A 126 8.03 -14.67 9.46
CA ASN A 126 8.00 -13.20 9.46
C ASN A 126 7.07 -12.67 8.37
N LEU A 127 6.31 -11.63 8.70
CA LEU A 127 5.76 -10.70 7.72
C LEU A 127 6.55 -9.39 7.82
N TYR A 128 7.05 -8.92 6.70
CA TYR A 128 7.79 -7.67 6.57
C TYR A 128 6.86 -6.56 6.12
N VAL A 129 7.14 -5.33 6.54
CA VAL A 129 6.50 -4.12 6.03
C VAL A 129 7.54 -3.27 5.29
N ALA A 130 7.13 -2.63 4.20
CA ALA A 130 7.84 -1.56 3.54
C ALA A 130 6.89 -0.38 3.33
N TYR A 131 7.39 0.85 3.46
CA TYR A 131 6.63 2.08 3.23
C TYR A 131 7.20 2.84 2.02
N ASN A 132 6.31 3.30 1.14
CA ASN A 132 6.67 4.14 0.00
C ASN A 132 6.54 5.62 0.35
N PRO A 133 7.64 6.35 0.59
CA PRO A 133 7.57 7.78 0.90
C PRO A 133 7.16 8.65 -0.29
N ASN A 134 7.17 8.08 -1.51
CA ASN A 134 6.84 8.79 -2.75
C ASN A 134 5.41 8.51 -3.23
N ALA A 135 4.66 7.63 -2.55
CA ALA A 135 3.27 7.39 -2.88
C ALA A 135 2.40 8.56 -2.37
N GLN A 136 1.48 9.04 -3.21
CA GLN A 136 0.55 10.11 -2.82
C GLN A 136 -0.39 9.69 -1.68
N SER A 137 -0.70 8.40 -1.58
CA SER A 137 -1.51 7.84 -0.50
C SER A 137 -0.71 7.56 0.77
N GLY A 138 0.59 7.22 0.66
CA GLY A 138 1.39 6.69 1.75
C GLY A 138 1.49 5.16 1.80
N SER A 139 1.48 4.50 0.63
CA SER A 139 1.37 3.05 0.50
C SER A 139 2.34 2.22 1.33
N HIS A 140 1.77 1.26 2.06
CA HIS A 140 2.48 0.19 2.75
C HIS A 140 2.35 -1.13 1.98
N ASN A 141 3.44 -1.90 1.94
CA ASN A 141 3.42 -3.28 1.45
C ASN A 141 3.76 -4.23 2.60
N TYR A 142 2.93 -5.25 2.79
CA TYR A 142 3.14 -6.32 3.76
C TYR A 142 3.36 -7.65 3.03
N THR A 143 4.49 -8.29 3.29
CA THR A 143 4.88 -9.50 2.56
C THR A 143 5.67 -10.48 3.42
N SER A 144 5.45 -11.77 3.19
CA SER A 144 6.30 -12.85 3.72
C SER A 144 7.50 -13.13 2.80
N ASN A 145 7.51 -12.57 1.59
CA ASN A 145 8.54 -12.78 0.58
C ASN A 145 9.69 -11.79 0.77
N THR A 146 10.85 -12.29 1.19
CA THR A 146 12.07 -11.50 1.38
C THR A 146 12.61 -10.90 0.07
N PHE A 147 12.39 -11.55 -1.06
CA PHE A 147 12.79 -11.01 -2.37
C PHE A 147 11.97 -9.77 -2.76
N GLU A 148 10.65 -9.81 -2.56
CA GLU A 148 9.77 -8.66 -2.78
C GLU A 148 10.16 -7.50 -1.84
N GLN A 149 10.35 -7.80 -0.55
CA GLN A 149 10.82 -6.83 0.44
C GLN A 149 12.13 -6.15 -0.02
N ASN A 150 13.15 -6.93 -0.38
CA ASN A 150 14.44 -6.40 -0.81
C ASN A 150 14.34 -5.58 -2.11
N THR A 151 13.45 -5.99 -3.02
CA THR A 151 13.19 -5.26 -4.27
C THR A 151 12.52 -3.91 -4.01
N LEU A 152 11.61 -3.82 -3.05
CA LEU A 152 10.98 -2.54 -2.67
C LEU A 152 12.02 -1.60 -2.03
N LEU A 153 12.85 -2.13 -1.13
CA LEU A 153 13.91 -1.35 -0.49
C LEU A 153 14.94 -0.82 -1.50
N SER A 154 15.32 -1.64 -2.51
CA SER A 154 16.24 -1.18 -3.56
C SER A 154 15.63 -0.09 -4.45
N LYS A 155 14.30 -0.03 -4.54
CA LYS A 155 13.53 1.03 -5.23
C LYS A 155 13.25 2.26 -4.36
N GLY A 156 13.87 2.37 -3.18
CA GLY A 156 13.76 3.54 -2.31
C GLY A 156 12.58 3.50 -1.32
N TRP A 157 11.91 2.36 -1.18
CA TRP A 157 10.99 2.17 -0.06
C TRP A 157 11.79 2.06 1.25
N ILE A 158 11.19 2.47 2.35
CA ILE A 158 11.83 2.50 3.68
C ILE A 158 11.07 1.61 4.67
N TYR A 159 11.50 1.60 5.94
CA TYR A 159 10.85 0.86 7.04
C TYR A 159 10.80 -0.68 6.90
N GLY A 160 11.78 -1.28 6.21
CA GLY A 160 11.92 -2.74 6.04
C GLY A 160 12.17 -3.53 7.32
N LYS A 161 11.13 -3.67 8.15
CA LYS A 161 11.16 -4.35 9.44
C LYS A 161 10.15 -5.49 9.46
N VAL A 162 10.33 -6.42 10.40
CA VAL A 162 9.29 -7.40 10.72
C VAL A 162 8.12 -6.65 11.34
N ALA A 163 6.97 -6.71 10.69
CA ALA A 163 5.73 -6.13 11.18
C ALA A 163 5.12 -7.03 12.26
N TRP A 164 5.00 -8.34 11.98
CA TRP A 164 4.49 -9.36 12.91
C TRP A 164 4.80 -10.79 12.44
N LYS A 165 4.28 -11.80 13.16
CA LYS A 165 4.44 -13.23 12.85
C LYS A 165 3.18 -13.83 12.22
N THR A 166 3.37 -14.75 11.28
CA THR A 166 2.28 -15.45 10.59
C THR A 166 2.43 -16.97 10.70
N MET A 167 1.35 -17.68 10.37
CA MET A 167 1.34 -19.14 10.27
C MET A 167 2.06 -19.64 9.00
N GLY A 168 2.73 -18.74 8.26
CA GLY A 168 3.40 -19.01 7.01
C GLY A 168 2.53 -18.75 5.78
N THR A 169 3.10 -19.05 4.63
CA THR A 169 2.40 -19.15 3.35
C THR A 169 2.31 -20.63 3.01
N ASN A 170 1.13 -21.21 2.84
CA ASN A 170 1.01 -22.44 2.05
C ASN A 170 0.98 -22.02 0.57
N PRO A 171 2.06 -22.17 -0.21
CA PRO A 171 2.09 -21.73 -1.59
C PRO A 171 1.91 -22.95 -2.49
N THR A 172 0.73 -23.12 -3.08
CA THR A 172 0.72 -23.66 -4.45
C THR A 172 0.90 -22.55 -5.47
N THR A 173 0.78 -21.28 -5.07
CA THR A 173 1.17 -20.11 -5.86
C THR A 173 1.59 -18.96 -4.94
N PRO A 174 2.77 -18.33 -5.15
CA PRO A 174 3.03 -16.99 -4.63
C PRO A 174 1.88 -16.07 -5.03
N PRO A 175 1.54 -15.02 -4.24
CA PRO A 175 0.63 -14.01 -4.75
C PRO A 175 1.18 -13.53 -6.09
N LYS A 176 0.38 -13.74 -7.14
CA LYS A 176 0.79 -13.47 -8.51
C LYS A 176 1.12 -11.98 -8.51
N PRO A 177 2.33 -11.56 -8.94
CA PRO A 177 2.56 -10.16 -9.25
C PRO A 177 1.38 -9.70 -10.09
N PRO A 178 0.83 -8.50 -9.88
CA PRO A 178 -0.31 -8.07 -10.64
C PRO A 178 0.04 -8.29 -12.11
N VAL A 179 -0.75 -9.11 -12.83
CA VAL A 179 -0.69 -9.02 -14.28
C VAL A 179 -1.12 -7.61 -14.50
N GLN A 180 -0.16 -6.76 -14.84
CA GLN A 180 -0.42 -5.37 -15.06
C GLN A 180 -1.30 -5.30 -16.30
N LYS A 181 -2.62 -5.38 -16.12
CA LYS A 181 -3.57 -5.41 -17.22
C LYS A 181 -3.57 -4.08 -17.96
N TYR A 182 -3.18 -3.01 -17.25
CA TYR A 182 -3.13 -1.66 -17.77
C TYR A 182 -1.77 -1.01 -17.49
N LYS A 183 -1.18 -0.43 -18.53
CA LYS A 183 -0.21 0.65 -18.40
C LYS A 183 -0.93 1.99 -18.54
N TYR A 184 -0.28 3.09 -18.16
CA TYR A 184 -0.87 4.43 -18.21
C TYR A 184 -0.13 5.29 -19.21
N LEU A 185 -0.80 5.66 -20.28
CA LEU A 185 -0.25 6.59 -21.27
C LEU A 185 -0.54 8.01 -20.81
N SER A 186 0.47 8.68 -20.29
CA SER A 186 0.45 10.13 -20.11
C SER A 186 0.75 10.78 -21.45
N TRP A 187 -0.02 11.78 -21.84
CA TRP A 187 0.10 12.46 -23.12
C TRP A 187 -0.08 13.97 -22.99
N ILE A 188 0.65 14.71 -23.83
CA ILE A 188 0.47 16.14 -24.08
C ILE A 188 0.26 16.32 -25.58
N SER A 189 -0.83 17.00 -25.93
CA SER A 189 -1.17 17.33 -27.30
C SER A 189 -0.89 18.79 -27.60
N VAL A 190 -0.38 19.05 -28.81
CA VAL A 190 -0.21 20.38 -29.40
C VAL A 190 -1.12 20.43 -30.62
N ASP A 191 -2.05 21.38 -30.64
CA ASP A 191 -3.09 21.55 -31.68
C ASP A 191 -3.88 20.26 -31.97
N GLY A 192 -4.18 19.52 -30.90
CA GLY A 192 -4.95 18.27 -30.97
C GLY A 192 -4.14 17.03 -31.35
N VAL A 193 -2.83 17.16 -31.62
CA VAL A 193 -1.94 16.03 -31.93
C VAL A 193 -1.07 15.70 -30.71
N ARG A 194 -1.12 14.46 -30.24
CA ARG A 194 -0.25 13.97 -29.15
C ARG A 194 1.21 14.05 -29.58
N LYS A 195 1.96 14.98 -28.97
CA LYS A 195 3.37 15.26 -29.29
C LYS A 195 4.32 14.64 -28.29
N PHE A 196 3.96 14.65 -27.02
CA PHE A 196 4.73 14.03 -25.95
C PHE A 196 3.91 12.91 -25.34
N THR A 197 4.50 11.73 -25.22
CA THR A 197 3.86 10.60 -24.57
C THR A 197 4.86 9.84 -23.71
N LYS A 198 4.37 9.30 -22.58
CA LYS A 198 5.11 8.32 -21.80
C LYS A 198 4.16 7.25 -21.32
N LEU A 199 4.54 6.01 -21.58
CA LEU A 199 3.86 4.85 -21.03
C LEU A 199 4.48 4.53 -19.67
N CYS A 200 3.66 4.61 -18.63
CA CYS A 200 4.05 4.46 -17.23
C CYS A 200 3.41 3.21 -16.64
N ASP A 201 4.03 2.67 -15.58
CA ASP A 201 3.52 1.46 -14.94
C ASP A 201 2.42 1.77 -13.91
N THR A 202 2.26 3.03 -13.48
CA THR A 202 1.20 3.44 -12.55
C THR A 202 0.57 4.75 -12.99
N MET A 203 -0.68 5.00 -12.58
CA MET A 203 -1.37 6.27 -12.83
C MET A 203 -0.58 7.43 -12.21
N SER A 204 -0.11 7.27 -10.98
CA SER A 204 0.66 8.30 -10.28
C SER A 204 1.98 8.64 -10.99
N GLU A 205 2.67 7.66 -11.58
CA GLU A 205 3.85 7.93 -12.42
C GLU A 205 3.47 8.68 -13.70
N ALA A 206 2.36 8.33 -14.34
CA ALA A 206 1.84 9.02 -15.52
C ALA A 206 1.44 10.47 -15.23
N ASP A 207 0.74 10.72 -14.12
CA ASP A 207 0.37 12.06 -13.66
C ASP A 207 1.61 12.89 -13.32
N SER A 208 2.55 12.32 -12.54
CA SER A 208 3.78 13.01 -12.17
C SER A 208 4.64 13.37 -13.38
N TRP A 209 4.73 12.47 -14.37
CA TRP A 209 5.42 12.79 -15.62
C TRP A 209 4.68 13.85 -16.43
N GLY A 210 3.35 13.76 -16.52
CA GLY A 210 2.51 14.71 -17.24
C GLY A 210 2.65 16.13 -16.68
N ASP A 211 2.54 16.28 -15.37
CA ASP A 211 2.73 17.56 -14.67
C ASP A 211 4.14 18.12 -14.89
N LYS A 212 5.17 17.28 -14.79
CA LYS A 212 6.56 17.70 -15.00
C LYS A 212 6.78 18.17 -16.43
N MET A 213 6.26 17.43 -17.41
CA MET A 213 6.44 17.73 -18.82
C MET A 213 5.64 18.98 -19.23
N MET A 214 4.40 19.16 -18.72
CA MET A 214 3.59 20.35 -18.96
C MET A 214 4.24 21.65 -18.46
N ASN A 215 5.07 21.56 -17.42
CA ASN A 215 5.81 22.69 -16.86
C ASN A 215 7.28 22.75 -17.34
N SER A 216 7.64 21.98 -18.37
CA SER A 216 8.98 22.05 -18.97
C SER A 216 9.07 23.20 -19.97
N ASP A 217 10.27 23.75 -20.14
CA ASP A 217 10.53 24.81 -21.13
C ASP A 217 10.06 24.39 -22.53
N GLU A 218 10.24 23.11 -22.90
CA GLU A 218 9.79 22.55 -24.18
C GLU A 218 8.28 22.69 -24.44
N VAL A 219 7.43 22.60 -23.40
CA VAL A 219 5.98 22.73 -23.53
C VAL A 219 5.53 24.18 -23.32
N ILE A 220 6.18 24.90 -22.40
CA ILE A 220 5.89 26.31 -22.11
C ILE A 220 6.15 27.18 -23.33
N GLU A 221 7.26 26.97 -24.04
CA GLU A 221 7.58 27.72 -25.26
C GLU A 221 6.56 27.50 -26.38
N LEU A 222 5.98 26.29 -26.47
CA LEU A 222 4.93 26.00 -27.45
C LEU A 222 3.58 26.61 -27.08
N GLY A 223 3.32 26.84 -25.79
CA GLY A 223 2.03 27.34 -25.30
C GLY A 223 1.67 28.77 -25.72
N TYR A 224 2.61 29.53 -26.28
CA TYR A 224 2.34 30.90 -26.74
C TYR A 224 1.53 30.97 -28.03
N ASP A 225 1.76 30.03 -28.95
CA ASP A 225 1.15 30.02 -30.30
C ASP A 225 0.27 28.80 -30.56
N HIS A 226 0.23 27.83 -29.63
CA HIS A 226 -0.44 26.54 -29.83
C HIS A 226 -1.43 26.20 -28.72
N SER A 227 -2.45 25.41 -29.08
CA SER A 227 -3.39 24.84 -28.12
C SER A 227 -2.78 23.61 -27.45
N ILE A 228 -2.56 23.69 -26.14
CA ILE A 228 -1.99 22.60 -25.35
C ILE A 228 -3.09 21.93 -24.52
N ARG A 229 -3.15 20.60 -24.58
CA ARG A 229 -3.94 19.76 -23.66
C ARG A 229 -3.11 18.60 -23.17
N TYR A 230 -3.46 18.04 -22.02
CA TYR A 230 -2.79 16.87 -21.50
C TYR A 230 -3.78 15.98 -20.76
N GLY A 231 -3.39 14.73 -20.57
CA GLY A 231 -4.18 13.77 -19.82
C GLY A 231 -3.47 12.44 -19.68
N VAL A 232 -4.07 11.56 -18.90
CA VAL A 232 -3.63 10.18 -18.75
C VAL A 232 -4.78 9.26 -19.16
N GLU A 233 -4.46 8.21 -19.90
CA GLU A 233 -5.41 7.15 -20.22
C GLU A 233 -4.85 5.76 -19.93
N PRO A 234 -5.68 4.82 -19.49
CA PRO A 234 -5.27 3.43 -19.34
C PRO A 234 -5.12 2.77 -20.72
N VAL A 235 -4.06 1.98 -20.88
CA VAL A 235 -3.75 1.19 -22.06
C VAL A 235 -3.70 -0.27 -21.67
N GLU A 236 -4.61 -1.09 -22.20
CA GLU A 236 -4.56 -2.54 -21.99
C GLU A 236 -3.27 -3.12 -22.56
N VAL A 237 -2.58 -3.93 -21.76
CA VAL A 237 -1.42 -4.70 -22.22
C VAL A 237 -1.74 -6.18 -22.13
N ASN A 238 -1.45 -6.89 -23.23
CA ASN A 238 -1.67 -8.32 -23.39
C ASN A 238 -0.59 -9.16 -22.70
#